data_AF-A0A7K3EBS7-F1
#
_entry.id   AF-A0A7K3EBS7-F1
#
_cell.length_a   1.000
_cell.length_b   1.000
_cell.length_c   1.000
_cell.angle_alpha   90.00
_cell.angle_beta   90.00
_cell.angle_gamma   90.00
#
_symmetry.space_group_name_H-M   'P 1'
#
loop_
_entity.id
_entity.type
_entity.pdbx_description
1 polymer ?
#
loop_
_entity_poly.entity_id
_entity_poly.type
_entity_poly.pdbx_seq_one_letter_code
_entity_poly.pdbx_strand_id
1 'polypeptide(L)'
;MTVATTTTPFVVLAGASGPGRSTALKELREAHQGRTPVALIDGEETQFDRPPPRRPAESWSPAYQALLVIAEQFAQRIAFPRLASGLLAVAAGAEAERVLRLCGRATGRLAGLIAERGPVAEAIVEAVVEGAAEGLSPSCRRLRRGAVWYRDYPNARGNPMRGLTLLSGHFRADGNARTHAERYLVRALLADLDAHRAGRRQPVVLIDNVQETAGRRLMESVLRDRAEGITDHVVFYAALRGEGHPALRNAARRTTLPELMGGRGGTWAPGSTPSSYAMLVALPS
;
A
#
# COMPACT_ATOMS: atom_id res chain seq x y z
N MET A 1 30.90 13.46 -0.96
CA MET A 1 29.79 13.78 -0.02
C MET A 1 28.76 12.67 -0.12
N THR A 2 28.84 11.67 0.76
CA THR A 2 27.84 10.62 0.86
C THR A 2 26.61 11.23 1.54
N VAL A 3 25.56 11.53 0.77
CA VAL A 3 24.28 11.91 1.35
C VAL A 3 23.86 10.71 2.20
N ALA A 4 23.83 10.86 3.52
CA ALA A 4 23.29 9.85 4.40
C ALA A 4 21.84 9.63 3.97
N THR A 5 21.58 8.51 3.29
CA THR A 5 20.22 8.09 2.95
C THR A 5 19.52 7.78 4.26
N THR A 6 18.78 8.75 4.78
CA THR A 6 17.98 8.59 6.00
C THR A 6 16.96 7.50 5.73
N THR A 7 17.18 6.32 6.28
CA THR A 7 16.25 5.20 6.15
C THR A 7 15.07 5.44 7.07
N THR A 8 13.85 5.40 6.53
CA THR A 8 12.64 5.57 7.33
C THR A 8 12.35 4.25 8.07
N PRO A 9 12.26 4.23 9.42
CA PRO A 9 11.92 3.02 10.15
C PRO A 9 10.45 2.62 9.94
N PHE A 10 10.15 1.35 10.12
CA PHE A 10 8.78 0.86 10.32
C PHE A 10 8.57 0.70 11.83
N VAL A 11 7.79 1.59 12.46
CA VAL A 11 7.64 1.59 13.92
C VAL A 11 6.50 0.66 14.31
N VAL A 12 6.77 -0.24 15.26
CA VAL A 12 5.80 -1.20 15.80
C VAL A 12 5.64 -0.97 17.29
N LEU A 13 4.44 -0.59 17.73
CA LEU A 13 4.03 -0.48 19.11
C LEU A 13 3.60 -1.87 19.61
N ALA A 14 4.38 -2.48 20.49
CA ALA A 14 4.13 -3.80 21.07
C ALA A 14 3.81 -3.68 22.58
N GLY A 15 3.18 -4.70 23.15
CA GLY A 15 2.87 -4.73 24.59
C GLY A 15 1.85 -5.81 24.97
N ALA A 16 1.53 -5.92 26.25
CA ALA A 16 0.48 -6.80 26.75
C ALA A 16 -0.91 -6.45 26.18
N SER A 17 -1.87 -7.37 26.28
CA SER A 17 -3.26 -7.15 25.82
C SER A 17 -3.90 -5.97 26.55
N GLY A 18 -4.34 -4.96 25.80
CA GLY A 18 -4.91 -3.72 26.34
C GLY A 18 -5.11 -2.66 25.23
N PRO A 19 -6.01 -1.68 25.44
CA PRO A 19 -6.39 -0.69 24.42
C PRO A 19 -5.33 0.40 24.17
N GLY A 20 -4.28 0.48 24.99
CA GLY A 20 -3.29 1.56 24.95
C GLY A 20 -2.62 1.77 23.59
N ARG A 21 -2.41 0.70 22.81
CA ARG A 21 -1.87 0.80 21.44
C ARG A 21 -2.83 1.46 20.47
N SER A 22 -4.08 1.00 20.45
CA SER A 22 -5.13 1.55 19.59
C SER A 22 -5.41 3.01 19.94
N THR A 23 -5.38 3.36 21.24
CA THR A 23 -5.45 4.75 21.70
C THR A 23 -4.25 5.56 21.19
N ALA A 24 -3.02 5.06 21.33
CA ALA A 24 -1.83 5.75 20.82
C ALA A 24 -1.87 5.97 19.30
N LEU A 25 -2.37 5.00 18.52
CA LEU A 25 -2.56 5.19 17.07
C LEU A 25 -3.62 6.24 16.76
N LYS A 26 -4.71 6.31 17.53
CA LYS A 26 -5.73 7.37 17.39
C LYS A 26 -5.16 8.75 17.70
N GLU A 27 -4.41 8.89 18.79
CA GLU A 27 -3.72 10.13 19.14
C GLU A 27 -2.71 10.56 18.07
N LEU A 28 -1.91 9.62 17.54
CA LEU A 28 -1.00 9.88 16.42
C LEU A 28 -1.78 10.35 15.18
N ARG A 29 -2.92 9.71 14.87
CA ARG A 29 -3.78 10.12 13.77
C ARG A 29 -4.23 11.57 13.97
N GLU A 30 -4.75 11.91 15.14
CA GLU A 30 -5.22 13.26 15.47
C GLU A 30 -4.08 14.29 15.40
N ALA A 31 -2.88 13.95 15.90
CA ALA A 31 -1.71 14.82 15.83
C ALA A 31 -1.24 15.12 14.40
N HIS A 32 -1.47 14.18 13.46
CA HIS A 32 -1.11 14.30 12.05
C HIS A 32 -2.24 14.87 11.18
N GLN A 33 -3.50 14.75 11.61
CA GLN A 33 -4.66 15.28 10.89
C GLN A 33 -4.49 16.78 10.58
N GLY A 34 -4.87 17.17 9.37
CA GLY A 34 -4.68 18.53 8.86
C GLY A 34 -3.23 18.89 8.46
N ARG A 35 -2.22 18.27 9.09
CA ARG A 35 -0.79 18.60 8.91
C ARG A 35 -0.11 17.80 7.81
N THR A 36 -0.40 16.51 7.72
CA THR A 36 0.15 15.62 6.70
C THR A 36 -0.94 14.63 6.28
N PRO A 37 -0.92 14.09 5.05
CA PRO A 37 -1.80 12.99 4.70
C PRO A 37 -1.58 11.83 5.68
N VAL A 38 -2.65 11.33 6.29
CA VAL A 38 -2.63 10.18 7.20
C VAL A 38 -3.74 9.19 6.84
N ALA A 39 -3.43 7.90 6.84
CA ALA A 39 -4.39 6.80 6.72
C ALA A 39 -4.28 5.88 7.93
N LEU A 40 -5.41 5.35 8.40
CA LEU A 40 -5.49 4.34 9.45
C LEU A 40 -6.32 3.16 8.97
N ILE A 41 -5.79 1.95 9.09
CA ILE A 41 -6.56 0.71 8.95
C ILE A 41 -6.49 -0.08 10.25
N ASP A 42 -7.55 -0.79 10.59
CA ASP A 42 -7.55 -1.79 11.65
C ASP A 42 -7.66 -3.19 11.04
N GLY A 43 -6.62 -4.02 11.24
CA GLY A 43 -6.54 -5.36 10.69
C GLY A 43 -7.69 -6.29 11.11
N GLU A 44 -8.40 -6.01 12.21
CA GLU A 44 -9.56 -6.79 12.68
C GLU A 44 -10.88 -6.36 12.01
N GLU A 45 -10.88 -5.36 11.13
CA GLU A 45 -12.10 -4.98 10.43
C GLU A 45 -12.60 -6.09 9.50
N THR A 46 -13.90 -6.39 9.58
CA THR A 46 -14.54 -7.51 8.88
C THR A 46 -14.46 -7.44 7.35
N GLN A 47 -14.15 -6.26 6.79
CA GLN A 47 -13.92 -6.10 5.36
C GLN A 47 -12.65 -6.83 4.87
N PHE A 48 -11.74 -7.20 5.77
CA PHE A 48 -10.51 -7.92 5.47
C PHE A 48 -10.64 -9.44 5.56
N ASP A 49 -11.77 -9.95 6.06
CA ASP A 49 -11.97 -11.38 6.30
C ASP A 49 -12.39 -12.15 5.03
N ARG A 50 -13.19 -11.51 4.17
CA ARG A 50 -13.76 -12.16 2.99
C ARG A 50 -14.08 -11.16 1.88
N PRO A 51 -14.12 -11.62 0.61
CA PRO A 51 -14.55 -10.78 -0.49
C PRO A 51 -15.99 -10.27 -0.28
N PRO A 52 -16.30 -9.02 -0.72
CA PRO A 52 -17.66 -8.53 -0.81
C PRO A 52 -18.57 -9.47 -1.63
N PRO A 53 -19.88 -9.47 -1.38
CA PRO A 53 -20.83 -10.26 -2.17
C PRO A 53 -20.67 -9.99 -3.68
N ARG A 54 -20.75 -11.03 -4.50
CA ARG A 54 -20.61 -10.99 -5.97
C ARG A 54 -19.19 -10.71 -6.50
N ARG A 55 -18.17 -10.69 -5.62
CA ARG A 55 -16.77 -10.62 -6.05
C ARG A 55 -16.16 -12.04 -6.12
N PRO A 56 -15.53 -12.41 -7.26
CA PRO A 56 -14.76 -13.66 -7.34
C PRO A 56 -13.59 -13.65 -6.34
N ALA A 57 -13.36 -14.77 -5.65
CA ALA A 57 -12.35 -14.88 -4.60
C ALA A 57 -10.92 -14.70 -5.12
N GLU A 58 -10.67 -15.09 -6.37
CA GLU A 58 -9.40 -14.93 -7.08
C GLU A 58 -9.10 -13.45 -7.40
N SER A 59 -10.12 -12.60 -7.48
CA SER A 59 -9.98 -11.17 -7.80
C SER A 59 -10.01 -10.31 -6.54
N TRP A 60 -9.88 -10.87 -5.34
CA TRP A 60 -9.87 -10.16 -4.05
C TRP A 60 -8.73 -10.67 -3.19
N SER A 61 -8.19 -9.86 -2.28
CA SER A 61 -7.39 -10.37 -1.16
C SER A 61 -7.40 -9.39 0.01
N PRO A 62 -7.04 -9.81 1.24
CA PRO A 62 -6.93 -8.89 2.37
C PRO A 62 -5.94 -7.75 2.09
N ALA A 63 -4.81 -8.05 1.42
CA ALA A 63 -3.83 -7.05 1.02
C ALA A 63 -4.38 -6.07 -0.01
N TYR A 64 -5.08 -6.56 -1.04
CA TYR A 64 -5.79 -5.71 -2.00
C TYR A 64 -6.75 -4.76 -1.29
N GLN A 65 -7.56 -5.27 -0.36
CA GLN A 65 -8.57 -4.48 0.33
C GLN A 65 -7.94 -3.41 1.21
N ALA A 66 -6.86 -3.75 1.92
CA ALA A 66 -6.09 -2.78 2.71
C ALA A 66 -5.52 -1.65 1.84
N LEU A 67 -4.93 -1.98 0.68
CA LEU A 67 -4.39 -0.98 -0.24
C LEU A 67 -5.48 -0.02 -0.75
N LEU A 68 -6.66 -0.55 -1.06
CA LEU A 68 -7.78 0.25 -1.50
C LEU A 68 -8.27 1.20 -0.40
N VAL A 69 -8.47 0.70 0.83
CA VAL A 69 -8.91 1.52 1.97
C VAL A 69 -7.89 2.61 2.30
N ILE A 70 -6.59 2.28 2.29
CA ILE A 70 -5.52 3.26 2.51
C ILE A 70 -5.56 4.34 1.42
N ALA A 71 -5.61 3.94 0.15
CA ALA A 71 -5.61 4.86 -0.97
C ALA A 71 -6.84 5.78 -0.96
N GLU A 72 -8.01 5.27 -0.59
CA GLU A 72 -9.24 6.07 -0.47
C GLU A 72 -9.15 7.15 0.60
N GLN A 73 -8.55 6.85 1.75
CA GLN A 73 -8.33 7.86 2.80
C GLN A 73 -7.40 8.98 2.33
N PHE A 74 -6.44 8.67 1.45
CA PHE A 74 -5.55 9.66 0.86
C PHE A 74 -6.11 10.36 -0.40
N ALA A 75 -7.10 9.77 -1.07
CA ALA A 75 -7.54 10.16 -2.42
C ALA A 75 -8.03 11.63 -2.52
N GLN A 76 -8.41 12.24 -1.40
CA GLN A 76 -8.76 13.67 -1.35
C GLN A 76 -7.56 14.60 -1.62
N ARG A 77 -6.33 14.14 -1.37
CA ARG A 77 -5.09 14.94 -1.42
C ARG A 77 -4.04 14.37 -2.37
N ILE A 78 -4.12 13.07 -2.67
CA ILE A 78 -3.12 12.33 -3.44
C ILE A 78 -3.81 11.55 -4.54
N ALA A 79 -3.30 11.62 -5.77
CA ALA A 79 -3.72 10.75 -6.85
C ALA A 79 -2.84 9.50 -6.89
N PHE A 80 -3.43 8.35 -7.21
CA PHE A 80 -2.76 7.06 -7.19
C PHE A 80 -2.72 6.41 -8.58
N PRO A 81 -2.05 7.00 -9.59
CA PRO A 81 -2.07 6.47 -10.94
C PRO A 81 -1.47 5.07 -11.05
N ARG A 82 -0.36 4.76 -10.36
CA ARG A 82 0.30 3.45 -10.47
C ARG A 82 -0.49 2.39 -9.74
N LEU A 83 -0.92 2.68 -8.52
CA LEU A 83 -1.74 1.75 -7.75
C LEU A 83 -3.08 1.52 -8.44
N ALA A 84 -3.77 2.57 -8.90
CA ALA A 84 -5.05 2.42 -9.58
C ALA A 84 -4.94 1.57 -10.85
N SER A 85 -3.89 1.74 -11.67
CA SER A 85 -3.68 0.87 -12.84
C SER A 85 -3.54 -0.61 -12.47
N GLY A 86 -2.80 -0.91 -11.39
CA GLY A 86 -2.64 -2.29 -10.92
C GLY A 86 -3.90 -2.87 -10.30
N LEU A 87 -4.56 -2.09 -9.43
CA LEU A 87 -5.83 -2.48 -8.82
C LEU A 87 -6.91 -2.70 -9.88
N LEU A 88 -6.97 -1.89 -10.93
CA LEU A 88 -7.89 -2.10 -12.06
C LEU A 88 -7.59 -3.39 -12.81
N ALA A 89 -6.31 -3.72 -13.04
CA ALA A 89 -5.95 -4.95 -13.74
C ALA A 89 -6.37 -6.22 -12.98
N VAL A 90 -6.50 -6.16 -11.64
CA VAL A 90 -6.95 -7.29 -10.81
C VAL A 90 -8.41 -7.17 -10.37
N ALA A 91 -9.05 -6.02 -10.58
CA ALA A 91 -10.43 -5.76 -10.18
C ALA A 91 -11.43 -6.58 -11.01
N ALA A 92 -12.63 -6.73 -10.45
CA ALA A 92 -13.77 -7.34 -11.13
C ALA A 92 -15.02 -6.48 -10.93
N GLY A 93 -15.79 -6.26 -12.01
CA GLY A 93 -17.10 -5.61 -11.97
C GLY A 93 -17.09 -4.21 -11.34
N ALA A 94 -18.05 -3.95 -10.44
CA ALA A 94 -18.31 -2.65 -9.81
C ALA A 94 -17.13 -2.06 -9.02
N GLU A 95 -16.13 -2.88 -8.68
CA GLU A 95 -14.93 -2.42 -8.00
C GLU A 95 -14.06 -1.52 -8.88
N ALA A 96 -14.13 -1.69 -10.20
CA ALA A 96 -13.42 -0.83 -11.13
C ALA A 96 -13.79 0.65 -10.94
N GLU A 97 -15.06 0.95 -10.68
CA GLU A 97 -15.51 2.32 -10.41
C GLU A 97 -14.85 2.90 -9.16
N ARG A 98 -14.75 2.08 -8.10
CA ARG A 98 -14.12 2.45 -6.84
C ARG A 98 -12.64 2.75 -7.04
N VAL A 99 -11.93 1.92 -7.82
CA VAL A 99 -10.53 2.15 -8.16
C VAL A 99 -10.34 3.38 -9.05
N LEU A 100 -11.24 3.63 -10.01
CA LEU A 100 -11.18 4.80 -10.89
C LEU A 100 -11.24 6.13 -10.11
N ARG A 101 -11.93 6.16 -8.96
CA ARG A 101 -11.97 7.33 -8.07
C ARG A 101 -10.59 7.70 -7.50
N LEU A 102 -9.67 6.75 -7.38
CA LEU A 102 -8.30 7.01 -6.92
C LEU A 102 -7.48 7.87 -7.90
N CYS A 103 -7.90 7.94 -9.17
CA CYS A 103 -7.29 8.79 -10.19
C CYS A 103 -7.93 10.18 -10.31
N GLY A 104 -8.91 10.50 -9.47
CA GLY A 104 -9.68 11.76 -9.48
C GLY A 104 -11.18 11.50 -9.62
N ARG A 105 -11.96 12.55 -9.95
CA ARG A 105 -13.41 12.38 -10.17
C ARG A 105 -13.65 11.37 -11.30
N ALA A 106 -14.43 10.35 -11.00
CA ALA A 106 -14.68 9.21 -11.88
C ALA A 106 -15.31 9.65 -13.21
N THR A 107 -14.93 8.97 -14.28
CA THR A 107 -15.60 9.05 -15.58
C THR A 107 -16.58 7.89 -15.68
N GLY A 108 -17.88 8.15 -15.55
CA GLY A 108 -18.93 7.12 -15.68
C GLY A 108 -18.87 6.32 -16.99
N ARG A 109 -18.27 6.88 -18.05
CA ARG A 109 -18.08 6.20 -19.33
C ARG A 109 -17.06 5.05 -19.29
N LEU A 110 -15.94 5.21 -18.59
CA LEU A 110 -14.92 4.14 -18.47
C LEU A 110 -15.43 3.00 -17.58
N ALA A 111 -16.20 3.34 -16.55
CA ALA A 111 -16.92 2.36 -15.75
C ALA A 111 -17.89 1.51 -16.61
N GLY A 112 -18.65 2.16 -17.50
CA GLY A 112 -19.52 1.49 -18.47
C GLY A 112 -18.77 0.51 -19.39
N LEU A 113 -17.66 0.96 -20.01
CA LEU A 113 -16.85 0.09 -20.87
C LEU A 113 -16.28 -1.14 -20.13
N ILE A 114 -15.88 -0.97 -18.87
CA ILE A 114 -15.39 -2.07 -18.04
C ILE A 114 -16.54 -3.03 -17.68
N ALA A 115 -17.72 -2.50 -17.36
CA ALA A 115 -18.90 -3.32 -17.08
C ALA A 115 -19.34 -4.13 -18.32
N GLU A 116 -19.26 -3.54 -19.51
CA GLU A 116 -19.63 -4.19 -20.78
C GLU A 116 -18.65 -5.29 -21.20
N ARG A 117 -17.34 -5.09 -21.02
CA ARG A 117 -16.33 -6.07 -21.45
C ARG A 117 -16.03 -7.17 -20.42
N GLY A 118 -16.51 -7.02 -19.19
CA GLY A 118 -16.30 -7.99 -18.12
C GLY A 118 -14.92 -7.90 -17.44
N PRO A 119 -14.65 -8.77 -16.44
CA PRO A 119 -13.54 -8.62 -15.48
C PRO A 119 -12.15 -9.04 -16.01
N VAL A 120 -12.01 -9.21 -17.33
CA VAL A 120 -10.74 -9.67 -17.92
C VAL A 120 -9.76 -8.50 -17.93
N ALA A 121 -8.55 -8.71 -17.39
CA ALA A 121 -7.53 -7.68 -17.28
C ALA A 121 -7.21 -7.03 -18.64
N GLU A 122 -7.17 -7.83 -19.69
CA GLU A 122 -6.97 -7.36 -21.06
C GLU A 122 -8.09 -6.42 -21.50
N ALA A 123 -9.35 -6.79 -21.27
CA ALA A 123 -10.52 -5.97 -21.56
C ALA A 123 -10.54 -4.65 -20.77
N ILE A 124 -10.19 -4.69 -19.48
CA ILE A 124 -10.13 -3.49 -18.63
C ILE A 124 -9.02 -2.56 -19.10
N VAL A 125 -7.84 -3.11 -19.40
CA VAL A 125 -6.70 -2.29 -19.80
C VAL A 125 -6.90 -1.77 -21.24
N GLU A 126 -7.49 -2.56 -22.13
CA GLU A 126 -7.90 -2.11 -23.47
C GLU A 126 -8.95 -1.00 -23.38
N ALA A 127 -9.95 -1.12 -22.51
CA ALA A 127 -10.93 -0.06 -22.27
C ALA A 127 -10.28 1.22 -21.72
N VAL A 128 -9.25 1.11 -20.87
CA VAL A 128 -8.46 2.26 -20.39
C VAL A 128 -7.66 2.91 -21.52
N VAL A 129 -7.08 2.11 -22.42
CA VAL A 129 -6.31 2.59 -23.58
C VAL A 129 -7.22 3.26 -24.61
N GLU A 130 -8.33 2.62 -24.95
CA GLU A 130 -9.30 3.12 -25.93
C GLU A 130 -10.03 4.37 -25.42
N GLY A 131 -10.47 4.37 -24.16
CA GLY A 131 -11.02 5.54 -23.51
C GLY A 131 -10.04 6.72 -23.44
N ALA A 132 -8.72 6.47 -23.47
CA ALA A 132 -7.71 7.52 -23.57
C ALA A 132 -7.47 8.02 -25.01
N ALA A 133 -7.64 7.16 -26.01
CA ALA A 133 -7.53 7.51 -27.43
C ALA A 133 -8.71 8.39 -27.90
N GLU A 134 -9.91 8.18 -27.35
CA GLU A 134 -11.10 9.01 -27.61
C GLU A 134 -11.09 10.41 -26.95
N GLY A 135 -9.97 10.81 -26.32
CA GLY A 135 -9.80 12.16 -25.77
C GLY A 135 -10.42 12.40 -24.39
N LEU A 136 -10.77 11.35 -23.63
CA LEU A 136 -11.47 11.50 -22.34
C LEU A 136 -10.53 11.73 -21.15
N SER A 137 -10.97 12.63 -20.25
CA SER A 137 -10.58 12.92 -18.86
C SER A 137 -9.10 12.94 -18.43
N PRO A 138 -8.67 13.93 -17.62
CA PRO A 138 -7.38 13.90 -16.92
C PRO A 138 -7.08 12.59 -16.17
N SER A 139 -8.11 11.85 -15.73
CA SER A 139 -7.98 10.55 -15.03
C SER A 139 -7.45 9.45 -15.95
N CYS A 140 -7.91 9.34 -17.20
CA CYS A 140 -7.42 8.34 -18.17
C CYS A 140 -5.95 8.60 -18.53
N ARG A 141 -5.56 9.88 -18.67
CA ARG A 141 -4.14 10.25 -18.88
C ARG A 141 -3.26 9.84 -17.69
N ARG A 142 -3.76 9.98 -16.46
CA ARG A 142 -3.04 9.57 -15.25
C ARG A 142 -2.90 8.04 -15.19
N LEU A 143 -3.96 7.30 -15.46
CA LEU A 143 -3.92 5.84 -15.55
C LEU A 143 -2.93 5.35 -16.60
N ARG A 144 -2.91 5.95 -17.79
CA ARG A 144 -1.92 5.60 -18.82
C ARG A 144 -0.49 5.83 -18.34
N ARG A 145 -0.21 6.95 -17.67
CA ARG A 145 1.12 7.21 -17.08
C ARG A 145 1.46 6.22 -15.96
N GLY A 146 0.48 5.86 -15.14
CA GLY A 146 0.62 4.85 -14.09
C GLY A 146 0.93 3.46 -14.66
N ALA A 147 0.23 3.07 -15.72
CA ALA A 147 0.41 1.79 -16.40
C ALA A 147 1.85 1.61 -16.92
N VAL A 148 2.51 2.68 -17.39
CA VAL A 148 3.92 2.62 -17.84
C VAL A 148 4.86 2.04 -16.79
N TRP A 149 4.56 2.23 -15.49
CA TRP A 149 5.35 1.66 -14.39
C TRP A 149 5.39 0.13 -14.39
N TYR A 150 4.37 -0.53 -14.96
CA TYR A 150 4.30 -1.99 -15.05
C TYR A 150 5.13 -2.57 -16.20
N ARG A 151 5.79 -1.74 -17.02
CA ARG A 151 6.74 -2.23 -18.03
C ARG A 151 7.92 -3.00 -17.43
N ASP A 152 8.23 -2.70 -16.17
CA ASP A 152 9.32 -3.28 -15.39
C ASP A 152 8.85 -4.49 -14.55
N TYR A 153 7.57 -4.87 -14.65
CA TYR A 153 7.05 -6.08 -14.01
C TYR A 153 7.81 -7.31 -14.53
N PRO A 154 8.12 -8.32 -13.68
CA PRO A 154 8.86 -9.50 -14.12
C PRO A 154 8.23 -10.15 -15.36
N ASN A 155 9.06 -10.45 -16.36
CA ASN A 155 8.65 -11.00 -17.66
C ASN A 155 7.78 -10.09 -18.55
N ALA A 156 7.58 -8.81 -18.20
CA ALA A 156 6.87 -7.84 -19.04
C ALA A 156 7.67 -7.38 -20.27
N ARG A 157 9.00 -7.55 -20.26
CA ARG A 157 9.91 -7.22 -21.37
C ARG A 157 9.74 -5.78 -21.88
N GLY A 158 9.53 -4.83 -20.97
CA GLY A 158 9.36 -3.41 -21.31
C GLY A 158 7.97 -3.05 -21.86
N ASN A 159 7.02 -3.99 -21.93
CA ASN A 159 5.65 -3.73 -22.36
C ASN A 159 4.71 -3.55 -21.14
N PRO A 160 4.17 -2.34 -20.91
CA PRO A 160 3.22 -2.06 -19.82
C PRO A 160 2.00 -2.98 -19.77
N MET A 161 1.40 -3.26 -20.93
CA MET A 161 0.20 -4.09 -21.07
C MET A 161 0.48 -5.51 -20.60
N ARG A 162 1.58 -6.08 -21.11
CA ARG A 162 2.04 -7.41 -20.70
C ARG A 162 2.30 -7.48 -19.21
N GLY A 163 2.86 -6.43 -18.62
CA GLY A 163 3.07 -6.33 -17.18
C GLY A 163 1.78 -6.38 -16.37
N LEU A 164 0.74 -5.63 -16.79
CA LEU A 164 -0.56 -5.65 -16.13
C LEU A 164 -1.29 -6.99 -16.30
N THR A 165 -1.20 -7.62 -17.48
CA THR A 165 -1.74 -8.96 -17.70
C THR A 165 -1.06 -10.01 -16.81
N LEU A 166 0.27 -9.96 -16.71
CA LEU A 166 1.05 -10.86 -15.84
C LEU A 166 0.74 -10.63 -14.36
N LEU A 167 0.67 -9.36 -13.92
CA LEU A 167 0.24 -9.00 -12.57
C LEU A 167 -1.12 -9.62 -12.25
N SER A 168 -2.07 -9.48 -13.17
CA SER A 168 -3.42 -10.02 -12.99
C SER A 168 -3.46 -11.54 -12.94
N GLY A 169 -2.74 -12.22 -13.83
CA GLY A 169 -2.59 -13.67 -13.80
C GLY A 169 -1.95 -14.16 -12.49
N HIS A 170 -0.86 -13.52 -12.06
CA HIS A 170 -0.20 -13.86 -10.80
C HIS A 170 -1.07 -13.57 -9.57
N PHE A 171 -1.87 -12.49 -9.59
CA PHE A 171 -2.78 -12.16 -8.50
C PHE A 171 -3.91 -13.18 -8.35
N ARG A 172 -4.45 -13.66 -9.48
CA ARG A 172 -5.52 -14.68 -9.49
C ARG A 172 -5.01 -16.10 -9.22
N ALA A 173 -3.71 -16.34 -9.42
CA ALA A 173 -3.06 -17.56 -8.96
C ALA A 173 -3.00 -17.58 -7.42
N ASP A 174 -2.60 -18.71 -6.84
CA ASP A 174 -2.38 -18.81 -5.39
C ASP A 174 -0.89 -18.86 -5.02
N GLY A 175 -0.62 -18.80 -3.71
CA GLY A 175 0.73 -18.98 -3.15
C GLY A 175 1.70 -17.84 -3.48
N ASN A 176 2.88 -18.20 -3.97
CA ASN A 176 3.99 -17.26 -4.17
C ASN A 176 3.73 -16.24 -5.29
N ALA A 177 3.04 -16.65 -6.35
CA ALA A 177 2.68 -15.76 -7.45
C ALA A 177 1.76 -14.63 -6.95
N ARG A 178 0.73 -14.97 -6.18
CA ARG A 178 -0.17 -14.00 -5.55
C ARG A 178 0.54 -13.08 -4.59
N THR A 179 1.35 -13.65 -3.70
CA THR A 179 2.15 -12.89 -2.74
C THR A 179 3.07 -11.89 -3.46
N HIS A 180 3.63 -12.29 -4.60
CA HIS A 180 4.46 -11.41 -5.43
C HIS A 180 3.63 -10.29 -6.07
N ALA A 181 2.46 -10.58 -6.62
CA ALA A 181 1.57 -9.58 -7.19
C ALA A 181 1.08 -8.57 -6.15
N GLU A 182 0.64 -9.03 -4.97
CA GLU A 182 0.25 -8.18 -3.84
C GLU A 182 1.38 -7.25 -3.41
N ARG A 183 2.59 -7.78 -3.24
CA ARG A 183 3.78 -6.99 -2.93
C ARG A 183 4.06 -5.93 -4.01
N TYR A 184 3.86 -6.26 -5.28
CA TYR A 184 4.04 -5.30 -6.37
C TYR A 184 2.98 -4.19 -6.34
N LEU A 185 1.75 -4.48 -5.90
CA LEU A 185 0.73 -3.44 -5.65
C LEU A 185 1.11 -2.55 -4.45
N VAL A 186 1.71 -3.10 -3.39
CA VAL A 186 2.26 -2.31 -2.27
C VAL A 186 3.34 -1.35 -2.79
N ARG A 187 4.26 -1.82 -3.65
CA ARG A 187 5.26 -0.96 -4.31
C ARG A 187 4.62 0.17 -5.11
N ALA A 188 3.51 -0.10 -5.81
CA ALA A 188 2.78 0.91 -6.56
C ALA A 188 2.20 2.01 -5.65
N LEU A 189 1.62 1.62 -4.50
CA LEU A 189 1.15 2.56 -3.48
C LEU A 189 2.30 3.44 -2.96
N LEU A 190 3.41 2.83 -2.55
CA LEU A 190 4.57 3.55 -2.02
C LEU A 190 5.16 4.52 -3.05
N ALA A 191 5.26 4.11 -4.31
CA ALA A 191 5.76 4.97 -5.39
C ALA A 191 4.85 6.18 -5.66
N ASP A 192 3.52 6.02 -5.53
CA ASP A 192 2.57 7.13 -5.64
C ASP A 192 2.65 8.08 -4.44
N LEU A 193 2.81 7.56 -3.21
CA LEU A 193 3.01 8.35 -1.99
C LEU A 193 4.33 9.13 -2.02
N ASP A 194 5.43 8.50 -2.45
CA ASP A 194 6.73 9.14 -2.59
C ASP A 194 6.72 10.25 -3.65
N ALA A 195 6.04 10.02 -4.77
CA ALA A 195 5.86 11.04 -5.79
C ALA A 195 5.07 12.26 -5.27
N HIS A 196 4.10 12.05 -4.36
CA HIS A 196 3.40 13.16 -3.71
C HIS A 196 4.27 13.93 -2.73
N ARG A 197 5.14 13.22 -1.99
CA ARG A 197 6.06 13.76 -0.99
C ARG A 197 7.11 14.70 -1.58
N ALA A 198 7.43 14.63 -2.87
CA ALA A 198 8.38 15.55 -3.51
C ALA A 198 8.02 17.03 -3.22
N GLY A 199 8.67 17.64 -2.22
CA GLY A 199 8.39 19.00 -1.73
C GLY A 199 7.25 19.15 -0.72
N ARG A 200 6.68 18.04 -0.20
CA ARG A 200 5.57 18.03 0.77
C ARG A 200 5.94 17.25 2.04
N ARG A 201 5.04 17.27 3.02
CA ARG A 201 5.18 16.49 4.25
C ARG A 201 5.04 14.99 3.99
N GLN A 202 5.65 14.21 4.87
CA GLN A 202 5.75 12.76 4.75
C GLN A 202 4.39 12.10 5.00
N PRO A 203 3.86 11.29 4.06
CA PRO A 203 2.64 10.52 4.30
C PRO A 203 2.82 9.54 5.45
N VAL A 204 1.78 9.42 6.28
CA VAL A 204 1.77 8.53 7.45
C VAL A 204 0.72 7.44 7.26
N VAL A 205 1.11 6.18 7.45
CA VAL A 205 0.21 5.03 7.44
C VAL A 205 0.23 4.38 8.82
N LEU A 206 -0.95 4.29 9.41
CA LEU A 206 -1.19 3.70 10.71
C LEU A 206 -1.90 2.35 10.51
N ILE A 207 -1.41 1.30 11.17
CA ILE A 207 -1.96 -0.06 11.05
C ILE A 207 -2.25 -0.57 12.46
N ASP A 208 -3.51 -0.59 12.85
CA ASP A 208 -3.92 -1.30 14.06
C ASP A 208 -4.01 -2.81 13.80
N ASN A 209 -3.82 -3.61 14.84
CA ASN A 209 -3.87 -5.07 14.78
C ASN A 209 -3.05 -5.67 13.61
N VAL A 210 -1.78 -5.28 13.50
CA VAL A 210 -0.91 -5.66 12.37
C VAL A 210 -0.65 -7.17 12.26
N GLN A 211 -0.93 -7.95 13.30
CA GLN A 211 -0.85 -9.41 13.26
C GLN A 211 -1.87 -10.05 12.31
N GLU A 212 -2.98 -9.35 12.04
CA GLU A 212 -4.03 -9.84 11.15
C GLU A 212 -3.58 -9.84 9.69
N THR A 213 -4.20 -10.69 8.87
CA THR A 213 -3.68 -11.02 7.53
C THR A 213 -3.43 -9.80 6.65
N ALA A 214 -4.34 -8.82 6.64
CA ALA A 214 -4.20 -7.60 5.86
C ALA A 214 -3.00 -6.75 6.32
N GLY A 215 -2.92 -6.45 7.62
CA GLY A 215 -1.82 -5.68 8.22
C GLY A 215 -0.47 -6.40 8.08
N ARG A 216 -0.44 -7.71 8.32
CA ARG A 216 0.76 -8.54 8.24
C ARG A 216 1.34 -8.56 6.83
N ARG A 217 0.49 -8.77 5.82
CA ARG A 217 0.91 -8.79 4.40
C ARG A 217 1.49 -7.45 3.97
N LEU A 218 0.89 -6.34 4.42
CA LEU A 218 1.40 -5.00 4.16
C LEU A 218 2.76 -4.77 4.84
N MET A 219 2.86 -5.06 6.14
CA MET A 219 4.10 -4.94 6.92
C MET A 219 5.24 -5.77 6.30
N GLU A 220 5.00 -7.05 6.03
CA GLU A 220 6.02 -7.95 5.47
C GLU A 220 6.48 -7.50 4.08
N SER A 221 5.57 -6.96 3.26
CA SER A 221 5.90 -6.42 1.93
C SER A 221 6.85 -5.21 2.04
N VAL A 222 6.51 -4.25 2.89
CA VAL A 222 7.33 -3.04 3.12
C VAL A 222 8.70 -3.41 3.69
N LEU A 223 8.75 -4.24 4.73
CA LEU A 223 10.00 -4.66 5.35
C LEU A 223 10.91 -5.42 4.37
N ARG A 224 10.33 -6.29 3.53
CA ARG A 224 11.10 -7.03 2.52
C ARG A 224 11.62 -6.13 1.42
N ASP A 225 10.81 -5.17 0.94
CA ASP A 225 11.23 -4.18 -0.05
C ASP A 225 12.40 -3.33 0.45
N ARG A 226 12.30 -2.82 1.68
CA ARG A 226 13.39 -2.05 2.29
C ARG A 226 14.67 -2.86 2.43
N ALA A 227 14.59 -4.14 2.80
CA ALA A 227 15.75 -5.03 2.87
C ALA A 227 16.35 -5.37 1.49
N GLU A 228 15.57 -5.34 0.41
CA GLU A 228 16.05 -5.43 -0.97
C GLU A 228 16.61 -4.09 -1.49
N GLY A 229 16.68 -3.05 -0.65
CA GLY A 229 17.21 -1.73 -1.02
C GLY A 229 16.19 -0.83 -1.75
N ILE A 230 14.92 -1.22 -1.79
CA ILE A 230 13.85 -0.37 -2.32
C ILE A 230 13.50 0.65 -1.24
N THR A 231 13.88 1.90 -1.49
CA THR A 231 13.63 3.01 -0.57
C THR A 231 12.22 3.56 -0.76
N ASP A 232 11.53 3.78 0.34
CA ASP A 232 10.33 4.61 0.42
C ASP A 232 10.48 5.65 1.54
N HIS A 233 9.71 6.73 1.43
CA HIS A 233 9.66 7.78 2.42
C HIS A 233 8.30 7.80 3.10
N VAL A 234 7.63 6.67 3.29
CA VAL A 234 6.36 6.61 4.02
C VAL A 234 6.64 6.26 5.48
N VAL A 235 6.07 7.02 6.40
CA VAL A 235 6.17 6.69 7.84
C VAL A 235 5.10 5.67 8.17
N PHE A 236 5.51 4.56 8.77
CA PHE A 236 4.61 3.52 9.25
C PHE A 236 4.63 3.45 10.77
N TYR A 237 3.44 3.46 11.38
CA TYR A 237 3.23 3.06 12.76
C TYR A 237 2.25 1.90 12.80
N ALA A 238 2.62 0.81 13.44
CA ALA A 238 1.78 -0.37 13.56
C ALA A 238 1.57 -0.74 15.02
N ALA A 239 0.37 -1.15 15.41
CA ALA A 239 0.11 -1.76 16.70
C ALA A 239 0.12 -3.29 16.54
N LEU A 240 0.91 -3.96 17.38
CA LEU A 240 1.02 -5.42 17.43
C LEU A 240 0.49 -5.94 18.77
N ARG A 241 -0.41 -6.92 18.72
CA ARG A 241 -0.85 -7.65 19.92
C ARG A 241 0.23 -8.61 20.40
N GLY A 242 0.60 -8.50 21.68
CA GLY A 242 1.65 -9.30 22.31
C GLY A 242 3.07 -8.76 22.10
N GLU A 243 4.05 -9.59 22.45
CA GLU A 243 5.47 -9.22 22.58
C GLU A 243 6.35 -9.61 21.37
N GLY A 244 5.78 -10.29 20.37
CA GLY A 244 6.54 -10.80 19.25
C GLY A 244 5.72 -11.20 18.03
N HIS A 245 6.36 -11.10 16.87
CA HIS A 245 5.88 -11.62 15.59
C HIS A 245 7.09 -12.20 14.83
N PRO A 246 6.98 -13.36 14.14
CA PRO A 246 8.12 -13.96 13.45
C PRO A 246 8.83 -13.02 12.46
N ALA A 247 8.06 -12.15 11.79
CA ALA A 247 8.60 -11.14 10.87
C ALA A 247 9.36 -9.98 11.57
N LEU A 248 9.37 -9.92 12.89
CA LEU A 248 10.02 -8.89 13.71
C LEU A 248 11.14 -9.45 14.59
N ARG A 249 11.60 -10.69 14.34
CA ARG A 249 12.62 -11.37 15.15
C ARG A 249 13.92 -10.58 15.34
N ASN A 250 14.38 -9.87 14.30
CA ASN A 250 15.58 -9.03 14.36
C ASN A 250 15.25 -7.52 14.38
N ALA A 251 14.05 -7.14 14.81
CA ALA A 251 13.67 -5.73 14.95
C ALA A 251 14.48 -5.07 16.07
N ALA A 252 14.88 -3.81 15.86
CA ALA A 252 15.54 -3.03 16.90
C ALA A 252 14.52 -2.72 18.01
N ARG A 253 14.80 -3.12 19.25
CA ARG A 253 13.91 -2.87 20.40
C ARG A 253 14.29 -1.57 21.08
N ARG A 254 13.29 -0.73 21.36
CA ARG A 254 13.43 0.56 22.04
C ARG A 254 12.37 0.66 23.14
N THR A 255 12.74 1.28 24.25
CA THR A 255 11.87 1.41 25.43
C THR A 255 11.08 2.71 25.44
N THR A 256 11.46 3.72 24.64
CA THR A 256 10.80 5.03 24.65
C THR A 256 10.67 5.63 23.24
N LEU A 257 9.53 6.30 23.00
CA LEU A 257 9.18 7.01 21.75
C LEU A 257 9.85 8.41 21.56
N PRO A 258 10.28 9.18 22.59
CA PRO A 258 10.80 10.54 22.42
C PRO A 258 12.05 10.64 21.52
N GLU A 259 12.85 9.57 21.44
CA GLU A 259 14.03 9.50 20.56
C GLU A 259 13.68 9.52 19.05
N LEU A 260 12.41 9.30 18.68
CA LEU A 260 11.95 9.34 17.28
C LEU A 260 11.44 10.72 16.84
N MET A 261 11.03 11.57 17.79
CA MET A 261 10.34 12.84 17.51
C MET A 261 11.24 14.07 17.68
N GLY A 262 12.41 13.93 18.33
CA GLY A 262 13.31 15.03 18.65
C GLY A 262 14.76 14.74 18.27
N GLY A 263 15.23 15.38 17.20
CA GLY A 263 16.65 15.69 17.03
C GLY A 263 17.48 14.67 16.26
N ARG A 264 18.27 15.19 15.31
CA ARG A 264 19.43 14.53 14.70
C ARG A 264 20.24 13.78 15.77
N GLY A 265 20.47 12.47 15.63
CA GLY A 265 21.56 11.83 16.40
C GLY A 265 21.47 10.35 16.74
N GLY A 266 20.35 9.66 16.49
CA GLY A 266 20.34 8.20 16.59
C GLY A 266 20.78 7.56 15.29
N THR A 267 22.02 7.09 15.16
CA THR A 267 22.49 6.29 14.01
C THR A 267 21.86 4.89 14.04
N TRP A 268 20.54 4.82 13.91
CA TRP A 268 19.88 3.56 13.62
C TRP A 268 20.12 3.23 12.15
N ALA A 269 20.90 2.18 11.93
CA ALA A 269 21.13 1.59 10.62
C ALA A 269 20.54 0.17 10.63
N PRO A 270 19.58 -0.15 9.74
CA PRO A 270 19.07 -1.49 9.62
C PRO A 270 20.17 -2.44 9.11
N GLY A 271 20.05 -3.72 9.46
CA GLY A 271 20.88 -4.79 8.92
C GLY A 271 20.39 -5.30 7.56
N SER A 272 20.84 -6.49 7.16
CA SER A 272 20.48 -7.11 5.87
C SER A 272 19.16 -7.90 5.88
N THR A 273 18.47 -7.98 7.03
CA THR A 273 17.24 -8.78 7.17
C THR A 273 15.99 -7.89 7.14
N PRO A 274 14.84 -8.35 6.59
CA PRO A 274 13.59 -7.58 6.57
C PRO A 274 13.20 -7.02 7.94
N SER A 275 13.27 -7.85 8.98
CA SER A 275 12.92 -7.46 10.35
C SER A 275 13.78 -6.32 10.90
N SER A 276 15.02 -6.15 10.42
CA SER A 276 15.92 -5.10 10.92
C SER A 276 15.54 -3.69 10.50
N TYR A 277 14.61 -3.55 9.54
CA TYR A 277 13.98 -2.28 9.16
C TYR A 277 12.79 -1.91 10.05
N ALA A 278 12.42 -2.78 10.99
CA ALA A 278 11.41 -2.50 12.00
C ALA A 278 12.05 -2.04 13.31
N MET A 279 11.35 -1.14 13.99
CA MET A 279 11.67 -0.69 15.33
C MET A 279 10.50 -1.02 16.26
N LEU A 280 10.73 -1.90 17.24
CA LEU A 280 9.73 -2.31 18.21
C LEU A 280 9.83 -1.41 19.44
N VAL A 281 8.74 -0.70 19.73
CA VAL A 281 8.59 0.16 20.91
C VAL A 281 7.61 -0.52 21.86
N ALA A 282 8.10 -0.91 23.03
CA ALA A 282 7.23 -1.44 24.08
C ALA A 282 6.48 -0.27 24.74
N LEU A 283 5.15 -0.36 24.79
CA LEU A 283 4.36 0.59 25.58
C LEU A 283 4.35 0.13 27.05
N PRO A 284 4.52 1.05 28.02
CA PRO A 284 4.36 0.71 29.43
C PRO A 284 2.92 0.24 29.68
N SER A 285 2.80 -0.86 30.43
CA SER A 285 1.52 -1.43 30.88
C SER A 285 0.87 -0.58 31.97
#